data_AF-A0A8H2ZXL6-F1
#
_entry.id   AF-A0A8H2ZXL6-F1
#
_cell.length_a   1.000
_cell.length_b   1.000
_cell.length_c   1.000
_cell.angle_alpha   90.00
_cell.angle_beta   90.00
_cell.angle_gamma   90.00
#
_symmetry.space_group_name_H-M   'P 1'
#
loop_
_entity.id
_entity.type
_entity.pdbx_description
1 polymer ?
#
loop_
_entity_poly.entity_id
_entity_poly.type
_entity_poly.pdbx_seq_one_letter_code
_entity_poly.pdbx_strand_id
1 'polypeptide(L)'
;MATKTLNFYAYGLQKDTTVMLMFEPPNSHKLFKDQFPVVWKVITFRAKGHAKASIQYGARLAFGYAQTDQDNLVDSGAWVEVKSGDISSISGGPGQKRFGEIAKGSGTKLLVCKNNTDSRANLSIGFVKGDGIHQRYEPTLVWTGVGSKSNVTAQFTPNLTAYVTRDYKATEMLRGEVETDAIWSCNLNELDDVTGWNFIEDDATGGFSIEKTHLV
;
A
#
# COMPACT_ATOMS: atom_id res chain seq x y z
N MET A 1 15.32 -9.00 -5.15
CA MET A 1 14.65 -7.92 -5.89
C MET A 1 15.25 -6.61 -5.40
N ALA A 2 15.54 -5.68 -6.31
CA ALA A 2 16.09 -4.39 -5.93
C ALA A 2 15.05 -3.57 -5.16
N THR A 3 15.49 -2.89 -4.11
CA THR A 3 14.68 -1.90 -3.38
C THR A 3 14.75 -0.59 -4.15
N LYS A 4 13.60 0.05 -4.38
CA LYS A 4 13.52 1.36 -5.02
C LYS A 4 13.44 2.45 -3.97
N THR A 5 14.17 3.53 -4.18
CA THR A 5 14.16 4.72 -3.31
C THR A 5 13.64 5.90 -4.11
N LEU A 6 12.54 6.50 -3.63
CA LEU A 6 11.98 7.72 -4.18
C LEU A 6 12.31 8.86 -3.21
N ASN A 7 13.03 9.86 -3.69
CA ASN A 7 13.35 11.07 -2.94
C ASN A 7 12.45 12.20 -3.42
N PHE A 8 11.61 12.72 -2.54
CA PHE A 8 10.76 13.87 -2.80
C PHE A 8 11.40 15.12 -2.21
N TYR A 9 11.40 16.19 -3.00
CA TYR A 9 11.92 17.50 -2.64
C TYR A 9 10.81 18.51 -2.81
N ALA A 10 10.65 19.42 -1.84
CA ALA A 10 9.74 20.55 -1.95
C ALA A 10 10.50 21.83 -1.62
N TYR A 11 10.19 22.91 -2.32
CA TYR A 11 10.78 24.21 -2.08
C TYR A 11 9.70 25.29 -2.15
N GLY A 12 9.72 26.20 -1.19
CA GLY A 12 8.91 27.41 -1.27
C GLY A 12 7.40 27.22 -1.05
N LEU A 13 6.94 26.07 -0.54
CA LEU A 13 5.53 25.86 -0.22
C LEU A 13 4.99 26.98 0.68
N GLN A 14 3.79 27.47 0.38
CA GLN A 14 3.16 28.59 1.08
C GLN A 14 2.72 28.20 2.50
N LYS A 15 2.30 26.95 2.67
CA LYS A 15 1.86 26.34 3.93
C LYS A 15 2.41 24.93 4.08
N ASP A 16 2.37 24.40 5.31
CA ASP A 16 2.68 22.99 5.53
C ASP A 16 1.71 22.15 4.71
N THR A 17 2.22 21.26 3.88
CA THR A 17 1.38 20.49 2.95
C THR A 17 1.67 19.02 3.12
N THR A 18 0.60 18.23 3.22
CA THR A 18 0.68 16.79 3.46
C THR A 18 0.33 16.06 2.18
N VAL A 19 1.18 15.11 1.81
CA VAL A 19 1.01 14.22 0.67
C VAL A 19 0.71 12.83 1.21
N MET A 20 -0.43 12.28 0.78
CA MET A 20 -0.81 10.90 1.01
C MET A 20 -0.41 10.07 -0.21
N LEU A 21 0.20 8.92 0.02
CA LEU A 21 0.59 7.94 -0.99
C LEU A 21 -0.16 6.63 -0.74
N MET A 22 -0.76 6.09 -1.79
CA MET A 22 -1.45 4.80 -1.76
C MET A 22 -1.24 4.05 -3.07
N PHE A 23 -1.34 2.72 -3.02
CA PHE A 23 -1.32 1.92 -4.24
C PHE A 23 -2.73 1.84 -4.84
N GLU A 24 -2.81 1.93 -6.17
CA GLU A 24 -4.07 1.81 -6.87
C GLU A 24 -4.66 0.40 -6.64
N PRO A 25 -5.91 0.31 -6.15
CA PRO A 25 -6.56 -0.98 -6.02
C PRO A 25 -6.90 -1.56 -7.40
N PRO A 26 -7.00 -2.90 -7.53
CA PRO A 26 -7.55 -3.50 -8.73
C PRO A 26 -8.96 -2.99 -9.01
N ASN A 27 -9.27 -2.67 -10.27
CA ASN A 27 -10.62 -2.28 -10.66
C ASN A 27 -11.59 -3.44 -10.39
N SER A 28 -12.58 -3.21 -9.53
CA SER A 28 -13.43 -4.25 -8.97
C SER A 28 -14.74 -3.66 -8.48
N HIS A 29 -15.87 -4.30 -8.80
CA HIS A 29 -17.21 -3.90 -8.31
C HIS A 29 -17.39 -4.05 -6.78
N LYS A 30 -16.37 -4.64 -6.14
CA LYS A 30 -16.21 -4.89 -4.70
C LYS A 30 -15.47 -3.80 -3.96
N LEU A 31 -14.85 -2.87 -4.70
CA LEU A 31 -14.13 -1.74 -4.13
C LEU A 31 -15.08 -0.93 -3.23
N PHE A 32 -14.59 -0.58 -2.04
CA PHE A 32 -15.32 0.09 -0.96
C PHE A 32 -16.52 -0.69 -0.37
N LYS A 33 -16.70 -1.97 -0.71
CA LYS A 33 -17.76 -2.85 -0.15
C LYS A 33 -17.18 -3.96 0.71
N ASP A 34 -16.40 -4.84 0.08
CA ASP A 34 -15.65 -5.93 0.73
C ASP A 34 -14.16 -5.84 0.43
N GLN A 35 -13.72 -4.91 -0.43
CA GLN A 35 -12.32 -4.65 -0.77
C GLN A 35 -11.99 -3.17 -0.55
N PHE A 36 -10.96 -2.86 0.23
CA PHE A 36 -10.65 -1.49 0.67
C PHE A 36 -9.16 -1.18 0.50
N PRO A 37 -8.79 -0.11 -0.21
CA PRO A 37 -7.41 0.35 -0.26
C PRO A 37 -6.93 0.81 1.12
N VAL A 38 -5.63 0.74 1.33
CA VAL A 38 -4.98 1.19 2.57
C VAL A 38 -3.95 2.25 2.25
N VAL A 39 -3.98 3.34 3.02
CA VAL A 39 -3.00 4.42 2.91
C VAL A 39 -1.61 3.88 3.24
N TRP A 40 -0.65 4.04 2.34
CA TRP A 40 0.68 3.46 2.50
C TRP A 40 1.64 4.40 3.22
N LYS A 41 1.73 5.67 2.79
CA LYS A 41 2.56 6.70 3.42
C LYS A 41 1.82 8.02 3.52
N VAL A 42 2.11 8.78 4.56
CA VAL A 42 1.65 10.16 4.75
C VAL A 42 2.89 10.99 5.08
N ILE A 43 3.15 12.02 4.30
CA ILE A 43 4.38 12.83 4.38
C ILE A 43 3.99 14.29 4.45
N THR A 44 4.41 15.00 5.49
CA THR A 44 4.19 16.45 5.61
C THR A 44 5.47 17.21 5.25
N PHE A 45 5.40 18.06 4.24
CA PHE A 45 6.45 19.01 3.86
C PHE A 45 6.20 20.34 4.57
N ARG A 46 7.27 20.90 5.17
CA ARG A 46 7.19 22.19 5.87
C ARG A 46 7.26 23.36 4.89
N ALA A 47 6.51 24.40 5.19
CA ALA A 47 6.45 25.63 4.39
C ALA A 47 7.78 26.42 4.39
N LYS A 48 7.90 27.36 3.45
CA LYS A 48 8.88 28.47 3.45
C LYS A 48 10.37 28.09 3.37
N GLY A 49 10.71 26.83 3.08
CA GLY A 49 12.09 26.38 3.00
C GLY A 49 12.26 25.15 2.12
N HIS A 50 13.47 24.57 2.15
CA HIS A 50 13.75 23.27 1.55
C HIS A 50 13.24 22.15 2.45
N ALA A 51 12.38 21.30 1.92
CA ALA A 51 11.91 20.09 2.57
C ALA A 51 12.25 18.87 1.72
N LYS A 52 12.54 17.75 2.38
CA LYS A 52 12.84 16.47 1.73
C LYS A 52 12.17 15.32 2.47
N ALA A 53 11.70 14.34 1.72
CA ALA A 53 11.32 13.03 2.23
C ALA A 53 11.88 11.92 1.35
N SER A 54 12.15 10.75 1.94
CA SER A 54 12.59 9.57 1.21
C SER A 54 11.72 8.38 1.61
N ILE A 55 11.20 7.68 0.61
CA ILE A 55 10.47 6.42 0.82
C ILE A 55 11.21 5.28 0.12
N GLN A 56 11.08 4.09 0.69
CA GLN A 56 11.66 2.87 0.14
C GLN A 56 10.55 1.88 -0.17
N TYR A 57 10.62 1.31 -1.36
CA TYR A 57 9.71 0.30 -1.87
C TYR A 57 10.50 -0.97 -2.19
N GLY A 58 10.14 -2.08 -1.56
CA GLY A 58 10.64 -3.40 -1.91
C GLY A 58 9.49 -4.27 -2.42
N ALA A 59 9.66 -4.89 -3.58
CA ALA A 59 8.64 -5.76 -4.19
C ALA A 59 8.53 -7.14 -3.49
N ARG A 60 8.59 -7.17 -2.16
CA ARG A 60 8.40 -8.36 -1.32
C ARG A 60 6.95 -8.45 -0.90
N LEU A 61 6.14 -9.09 -1.73
CA LEU A 61 4.71 -9.22 -1.49
C LEU A 61 4.43 -10.18 -0.33
N ALA A 62 3.38 -9.89 0.43
CA ALA A 62 2.87 -10.79 1.46
C ALA A 62 1.35 -10.71 1.58
N PHE A 63 0.73 -11.84 1.92
CA PHE A 63 -0.63 -11.83 2.45
C PHE A 63 -0.59 -11.65 3.97
N GLY A 64 -1.58 -10.92 4.51
CA GLY A 64 -1.72 -10.64 5.93
C GLY A 64 -3.08 -11.06 6.47
N TYR A 65 -3.14 -11.37 7.76
CA TYR A 65 -4.38 -11.46 8.53
C TYR A 65 -4.72 -10.08 9.08
N ALA A 66 -5.55 -9.35 8.35
CA ALA A 66 -5.83 -7.96 8.67
C ALA A 66 -6.67 -7.83 9.95
N GLN A 67 -6.26 -6.90 10.80
CA GLN A 67 -7.01 -6.43 11.96
C GLN A 67 -7.13 -4.92 11.86
N THR A 68 -8.29 -4.38 12.24
CA THR A 68 -8.53 -2.93 12.25
C THR A 68 -8.78 -2.48 13.67
N ASP A 69 -8.15 -1.38 14.06
CA ASP A 69 -8.44 -0.74 15.34
C ASP A 69 -9.67 0.19 15.27
N GLN A 70 -9.90 0.97 16.33
CA GLN A 70 -11.02 1.92 16.42
C GLN A 70 -10.91 3.09 15.45
N ASP A 71 -9.70 3.41 14.98
CA ASP A 71 -9.40 4.49 14.04
C ASP A 71 -9.41 3.98 12.58
N ASN A 72 -9.83 2.74 12.33
CA ASN A 72 -9.72 2.05 11.04
C ASN A 72 -8.27 1.89 10.53
N LEU A 73 -7.28 1.93 11.42
CA LEU A 73 -5.91 1.61 11.05
C LEU A 73 -5.77 0.10 10.91
N VAL A 74 -5.18 -0.31 9.79
CA VAL A 74 -4.97 -1.70 9.43
C VAL A 74 -3.62 -2.14 9.96
N ASP A 75 -3.64 -3.11 10.86
CA ASP A 75 -2.48 -3.90 11.24
C ASP A 75 -2.67 -5.37 10.79
N SER A 76 -1.66 -6.21 10.97
CA SER A 76 -1.76 -7.64 10.70
C SER A 76 -1.18 -8.48 11.82
N GLY A 77 -2.03 -9.31 12.42
CA GLY A 77 -1.61 -10.26 13.46
C GLY A 77 -0.71 -11.39 12.96
N ALA A 78 -0.68 -11.62 11.65
CA ALA A 78 0.22 -12.56 10.98
C ALA A 78 0.37 -12.18 9.50
N TRP A 79 1.50 -12.51 8.88
CA TRP A 79 1.70 -12.40 7.43
C TRP A 79 2.54 -13.57 6.89
N VAL A 80 2.49 -13.75 5.57
CA VAL A 80 3.34 -14.69 4.85
C VAL A 80 3.80 -14.09 3.53
N GLU A 81 5.11 -14.07 3.30
CA GLU A 81 5.69 -13.61 2.03
C GLU A 81 5.30 -14.56 0.88
N VAL A 82 4.87 -14.00 -0.25
CA VAL A 82 4.42 -14.75 -1.43
C VAL A 82 5.04 -14.19 -2.70
N LYS A 83 5.12 -15.04 -3.72
CA LYS A 83 5.58 -14.71 -5.08
C LYS A 83 4.47 -15.03 -6.08
N SER A 84 4.50 -14.37 -7.24
CA SER A 84 3.57 -14.62 -8.34
C SER A 84 3.30 -16.12 -8.55
N GLY A 85 2.02 -16.52 -8.56
CA GLY A 85 1.58 -17.91 -8.69
C GLY A 85 1.52 -18.70 -7.39
N ASP A 86 1.86 -18.11 -6.25
CA ASP A 86 1.75 -18.77 -4.94
C ASP A 86 0.30 -18.84 -4.45
N ILE A 87 0.00 -19.96 -3.79
CA ILE A 87 -1.23 -20.20 -3.04
C ILE A 87 -0.86 -20.30 -1.57
N SER A 88 -1.30 -19.33 -0.79
CA SER A 88 -1.20 -19.33 0.67
C SER A 88 -2.55 -19.70 1.30
N SER A 89 -2.52 -20.06 2.58
CA SER A 89 -3.74 -20.26 3.34
C SER A 89 -3.58 -19.84 4.79
N ILE A 90 -4.62 -19.24 5.34
CA ILE A 90 -4.74 -18.98 6.77
C ILE A 90 -5.66 -20.02 7.41
N SER A 91 -5.27 -20.54 8.57
CA SER A 91 -6.01 -21.54 9.32
C SER A 91 -5.93 -21.25 10.82
N GLY A 92 -6.71 -21.96 11.63
CA GLY A 92 -6.75 -21.78 13.09
C GLY A 92 -8.01 -21.04 13.58
N GLY A 93 -8.22 -21.11 14.89
CA GLY A 93 -9.36 -20.50 15.57
C GLY A 93 -9.14 -19.02 15.91
N PRO A 94 -10.09 -18.38 16.62
CA PRO A 94 -9.93 -17.03 17.15
C PRO A 94 -8.64 -16.89 17.97
N GLY A 95 -7.85 -15.85 17.72
CA GLY A 95 -6.57 -15.60 18.41
C GLY A 95 -5.41 -16.56 18.04
N GLN A 96 -5.65 -17.57 17.21
CA GLN A 96 -4.66 -18.60 16.84
C GLN A 96 -4.49 -18.71 15.31
N LYS A 97 -4.94 -17.68 14.57
CA LYS A 97 -4.88 -17.70 13.11
C LYS A 97 -3.44 -17.56 12.64
N ARG A 98 -3.02 -18.46 11.75
CA ARG A 98 -1.65 -18.50 11.21
C ARG A 98 -1.65 -18.93 9.75
N PHE A 99 -0.65 -18.47 9.02
CA PHE A 99 -0.40 -18.93 7.68
C PHE A 99 0.28 -20.30 7.69
N GLY A 100 -0.15 -21.18 6.79
CA GLY A 100 0.47 -22.48 6.56
C GLY A 100 1.55 -22.43 5.47
N GLU A 101 1.97 -23.62 5.03
CA GLU A 101 2.88 -23.76 3.90
C GLU A 101 2.30 -23.17 2.61
N ILE A 102 3.20 -22.66 1.76
CA ILE A 102 2.85 -22.12 0.44
C ILE A 102 2.89 -23.24 -0.60
N ALA A 103 1.82 -23.37 -1.35
CA ALA A 103 1.77 -24.23 -2.53
C ALA A 103 1.96 -23.39 -3.81
N LYS A 104 2.39 -24.05 -4.89
CA LYS A 104 2.42 -23.44 -6.23
C LYS A 104 1.11 -23.68 -6.96
N GLY A 105 0.56 -22.63 -7.56
CA GLY A 105 -0.60 -22.73 -8.44
C GLY A 105 -0.26 -23.33 -9.80
N SER A 106 -1.28 -23.88 -10.47
CA SER A 106 -1.16 -24.49 -11.80
C SER A 106 -1.01 -23.42 -12.90
N GLY A 107 0.21 -22.94 -13.13
CA GLY A 107 0.56 -22.11 -14.31
C GLY A 107 0.02 -20.67 -14.33
N THR A 108 -0.73 -20.23 -13.30
CA THR A 108 -1.24 -18.86 -13.22
C THR A 108 -0.21 -17.93 -12.55
N LYS A 109 -0.15 -16.66 -12.97
CA LYS A 109 0.59 -15.61 -12.24
C LYS A 109 -0.18 -15.03 -11.04
N LEU A 110 -1.40 -15.51 -10.81
CA LEU A 110 -2.27 -14.99 -9.76
C LEU A 110 -1.79 -15.47 -8.39
N LEU A 111 -1.85 -14.56 -7.43
CA LEU A 111 -1.65 -14.85 -6.02
C LEU A 111 -2.99 -15.25 -5.41
N VAL A 112 -3.02 -16.33 -4.64
CA VAL A 112 -4.24 -16.80 -3.97
C VAL A 112 -4.00 -16.88 -2.47
N CYS A 113 -4.95 -16.37 -1.69
CA CYS A 113 -4.99 -16.58 -0.25
C CYS A 113 -6.31 -17.23 0.15
N LYS A 114 -6.24 -18.45 0.66
CA LYS A 114 -7.40 -19.21 1.12
C LYS A 114 -7.70 -18.91 2.59
N ASN A 115 -8.96 -18.63 2.90
CA ASN A 115 -9.45 -18.67 4.28
C ASN A 115 -9.85 -20.12 4.62
N ASN A 116 -8.91 -20.90 5.14
CA ASN A 116 -9.17 -22.28 5.56
C ASN A 116 -9.70 -22.36 7.01
N THR A 117 -10.00 -21.24 7.66
CA THR A 117 -10.67 -21.23 8.97
C THR A 117 -12.14 -21.64 8.83
N ASP A 118 -12.81 -21.86 9.96
CA ASP A 118 -14.25 -22.18 9.99
C ASP A 118 -15.12 -20.93 10.17
N SER A 119 -14.52 -19.74 10.05
CA SER A 119 -15.17 -18.44 10.26
C SER A 119 -14.80 -17.45 9.15
N ARG A 120 -15.44 -16.28 9.13
CA ARG A 120 -14.98 -15.18 8.26
C ARG A 120 -13.63 -14.65 8.76
N ALA A 121 -12.79 -14.22 7.81
CA ALA A 121 -11.51 -13.58 8.13
C ALA A 121 -11.30 -12.35 7.25
N ASN A 122 -10.65 -11.33 7.79
CA ASN A 122 -10.14 -10.23 6.99
C ASN A 122 -8.75 -10.64 6.48
N LEU A 123 -8.52 -10.46 5.19
CA LEU A 123 -7.25 -10.76 4.54
C LEU A 123 -6.69 -9.47 3.95
N SER A 124 -5.38 -9.32 3.88
CA SER A 124 -4.75 -8.19 3.19
C SER A 124 -3.66 -8.66 2.27
N ILE A 125 -3.31 -7.82 1.30
CA ILE A 125 -2.05 -7.92 0.57
C ILE A 125 -1.27 -6.61 0.79
N GLY A 126 0.06 -6.73 0.79
CA GLY A 126 0.95 -5.62 1.06
C GLY A 126 2.40 -6.02 0.86
N PHE A 127 3.29 -5.22 1.44
CA PHE A 127 4.72 -5.39 1.28
C PHE A 127 5.42 -5.68 2.59
N VAL A 128 6.54 -6.37 2.50
CA VAL A 128 7.41 -6.63 3.64
C VAL A 128 8.68 -5.80 3.50
N LYS A 129 8.93 -4.96 4.50
CA LYS A 129 10.14 -4.14 4.62
C LYS A 129 11.05 -4.70 5.70
N GLY A 130 12.37 -4.58 5.50
CA GLY A 130 13.38 -5.00 6.48
C GLY A 130 13.52 -6.53 6.58
N ASP A 131 14.44 -6.98 7.41
CA ASP A 131 14.80 -8.39 7.56
C ASP A 131 14.90 -8.78 9.04
N GLY A 132 14.72 -10.07 9.34
CA GLY A 132 14.78 -10.62 10.69
C GLY A 132 13.84 -9.89 11.65
N ILE A 133 14.36 -9.43 12.78
CA ILE A 133 13.59 -8.72 13.81
C ILE A 133 13.07 -7.33 13.37
N HIS A 134 13.64 -6.78 12.29
CA HIS A 134 13.25 -5.50 11.71
C HIS A 134 12.20 -5.66 10.60
N GLN A 135 11.75 -6.88 10.33
CA GLN A 135 10.73 -7.14 9.35
C GLN A 135 9.41 -6.47 9.77
N ARG A 136 8.79 -5.73 8.84
CA ARG A 136 7.51 -5.05 9.03
C ARG A 136 6.65 -5.28 7.80
N TYR A 137 5.39 -5.67 8.04
CA TYR A 137 4.39 -5.78 7.00
C TYR A 137 3.63 -4.46 6.85
N GLU A 138 3.48 -4.00 5.62
CA GLU A 138 2.80 -2.75 5.26
C GLU A 138 1.62 -3.10 4.33
N PRO A 139 0.38 -3.18 4.86
CA PRO A 139 -0.80 -3.49 4.08
C PRO A 139 -1.11 -2.37 3.08
N THR A 140 -1.58 -2.74 1.90
CA THR A 140 -1.98 -1.79 0.84
C THR A 140 -3.40 -2.00 0.35
N LEU A 141 -3.97 -3.17 0.63
CA LEU A 141 -5.33 -3.54 0.25
C LEU A 141 -5.86 -4.59 1.22
N VAL A 142 -7.11 -4.43 1.66
CA VAL A 142 -7.80 -5.34 2.58
C VAL A 142 -9.06 -5.90 1.93
N TRP A 143 -9.29 -7.19 2.08
CA TRP A 143 -10.58 -7.83 1.89
C TRP A 143 -11.20 -8.13 3.25
N THR A 144 -12.39 -7.59 3.50
CA THR A 144 -13.11 -7.82 4.75
C THR A 144 -14.10 -8.98 4.62
N GLY A 145 -14.27 -9.72 5.72
CA GLY A 145 -15.34 -10.73 5.80
C GLY A 145 -15.22 -11.89 4.81
N VAL A 146 -14.01 -12.24 4.36
CA VAL A 146 -13.77 -13.37 3.43
C VAL A 146 -14.36 -14.64 4.04
N GLY A 147 -15.27 -15.28 3.31
CA GLY A 147 -16.02 -16.44 3.78
C GLY A 147 -15.14 -17.61 4.23
N SER A 148 -15.65 -18.42 5.15
CA SER A 148 -15.05 -19.71 5.49
C SER A 148 -14.87 -20.57 4.23
N LYS A 149 -13.72 -21.22 4.10
CA LYS A 149 -13.29 -22.03 2.94
C LYS A 149 -13.30 -21.28 1.58
N SER A 150 -13.44 -19.97 1.60
CA SER A 150 -13.35 -19.10 0.41
C SER A 150 -11.91 -18.65 0.19
N ASN A 151 -11.66 -17.94 -0.91
CA ASN A 151 -10.35 -17.38 -1.20
C ASN A 151 -10.45 -15.99 -1.81
N VAL A 152 -9.34 -15.26 -1.72
CA VAL A 152 -9.10 -14.05 -2.50
C VAL A 152 -8.01 -14.33 -3.51
N THR A 153 -8.16 -13.70 -4.68
CA THR A 153 -7.20 -13.79 -5.77
C THR A 153 -6.76 -12.39 -6.12
N ALA A 154 -5.45 -12.19 -6.26
CA ALA A 154 -4.85 -10.90 -6.56
C ALA A 154 -3.81 -11.02 -7.66
N GLN A 155 -3.77 -10.01 -8.51
CA GLN A 155 -2.60 -9.67 -9.31
C GLN A 155 -2.17 -8.29 -8.85
N PHE A 156 -0.86 -8.10 -8.67
CA PHE A 156 -0.34 -6.88 -8.08
C PHE A 156 0.56 -6.14 -9.08
N THR A 157 0.15 -4.93 -9.46
CA THR A 157 0.96 -3.95 -10.18
C THR A 157 1.17 -2.77 -9.23
N PRO A 158 2.42 -2.37 -8.92
CA PRO A 158 2.72 -1.31 -7.97
C PRO A 158 2.52 0.08 -8.58
N ASN A 159 1.30 0.40 -9.01
CA ASN A 159 0.93 1.76 -9.36
C ASN A 159 0.75 2.56 -8.07
N LEU A 160 1.61 3.54 -7.84
CA LEU A 160 1.58 4.39 -6.66
C LEU A 160 1.01 5.76 -7.05
N THR A 161 0.01 6.22 -6.28
CA THR A 161 -0.69 7.48 -6.53
C THR A 161 -0.56 8.42 -5.33
N ALA A 162 -0.41 9.72 -5.61
CA ALA A 162 -0.25 10.77 -4.62
C ALA A 162 -1.43 11.75 -4.62
N TYR A 163 -1.84 12.16 -3.41
CA TYR A 163 -2.91 13.11 -3.16
C TYR A 163 -2.46 14.15 -2.14
N VAL A 164 -2.96 15.38 -2.23
CA VAL A 164 -2.72 16.42 -1.23
C VAL A 164 -3.90 16.49 -0.27
N THR A 165 -3.75 15.92 0.92
CA THR A 165 -4.79 15.85 1.95
C THR A 165 -4.15 15.69 3.33
N ARG A 166 -4.87 16.10 4.38
CA ARG A 166 -4.49 15.91 5.80
C ARG A 166 -5.42 14.94 6.54
N ASP A 167 -6.39 14.37 5.84
CA ASP A 167 -7.54 13.72 6.46
C ASP A 167 -7.26 12.26 6.85
N TYR A 168 -6.11 11.73 6.41
CA TYR A 168 -5.77 10.32 6.55
C TYR A 168 -4.44 10.09 7.27
N LYS A 169 -4.38 8.98 8.00
CA LYS A 169 -3.19 8.45 8.64
C LYS A 169 -2.58 7.32 7.80
N ALA A 170 -1.28 7.08 7.97
CA ALA A 170 -0.67 5.88 7.39
C ALA A 170 -1.34 4.62 7.96
N THR A 171 -1.52 3.59 7.12
CA THR A 171 -2.27 2.35 7.40
C THR A 171 -3.77 2.51 7.55
N GLU A 172 -4.34 3.69 7.38
CA GLU A 172 -5.79 3.89 7.43
C GLU A 172 -6.48 3.23 6.23
N MET A 173 -7.59 2.55 6.49
CA MET A 173 -8.42 1.92 5.46
C MET A 173 -9.37 2.94 4.83
N LEU A 174 -9.27 3.12 3.50
CA LEU A 174 -10.14 4.03 2.75
C LEU A 174 -11.50 3.37 2.48
N ARG A 175 -12.57 4.02 2.94
CA ARG A 175 -13.97 3.56 2.76
C ARG A 175 -14.71 4.23 1.59
N GLY A 176 -14.03 5.10 0.87
CA GLY A 176 -14.53 5.81 -0.30
C GLY A 176 -13.38 6.41 -1.09
N GLU A 177 -13.73 7.10 -2.16
CA GLU A 177 -12.76 7.85 -2.97
C GLU A 177 -12.16 9.00 -2.15
N VAL A 178 -10.91 9.35 -2.48
CA VAL A 178 -10.26 10.54 -1.92
C VAL A 178 -10.92 11.75 -2.57
N GLU A 179 -11.32 12.73 -1.76
CA GLU A 179 -12.08 13.90 -2.24
C GLU A 179 -11.28 14.83 -3.16
N THR A 180 -9.95 14.75 -3.12
CA THR A 180 -9.04 15.54 -3.94
C THR A 180 -8.57 14.75 -5.16
N ASP A 181 -8.29 15.45 -6.26
CA ASP A 181 -7.67 14.84 -7.43
C ASP A 181 -6.26 14.30 -7.13
N ALA A 182 -5.89 13.23 -7.83
CA ALA A 182 -4.53 12.72 -7.81
C ALA A 182 -3.59 13.73 -8.48
N ILE A 183 -2.49 14.07 -7.80
CA ILE A 183 -1.49 15.01 -8.33
C ILE A 183 -0.35 14.31 -9.06
N TRP A 184 -0.27 12.98 -8.94
CA TRP A 184 0.76 12.14 -9.53
C TRP A 184 0.40 10.65 -9.42
N SER A 185 0.74 9.86 -10.43
CA SER A 185 0.68 8.40 -10.40
C SER A 185 1.84 7.81 -11.20
N CYS A 186 2.40 6.69 -10.74
CA CYS A 186 3.49 6.00 -11.42
C CYS A 186 3.53 4.51 -11.11
N ASN A 187 3.78 3.68 -12.13
CA ASN A 187 4.13 2.29 -11.95
C ASN A 187 5.57 2.16 -11.45
N LEU A 188 5.75 1.78 -10.18
CA LEU A 188 7.08 1.71 -9.57
C LEU A 188 8.00 0.69 -10.25
N ASN A 189 7.49 -0.29 -10.99
CA ASN A 189 8.33 -1.24 -11.74
C ASN A 189 9.13 -0.58 -12.87
N GLU A 190 8.68 0.58 -13.36
CA GLU A 190 9.29 1.30 -14.49
C GLU A 190 10.35 2.31 -14.05
N LEU A 191 10.55 2.46 -12.74
CA LEU A 191 11.53 3.41 -12.19
C LEU A 191 12.91 2.79 -12.04
N ASP A 192 13.93 3.63 -12.09
CA ASP A 192 15.28 3.28 -11.64
C ASP A 192 15.31 3.00 -10.14
N ASP A 193 16.39 2.39 -9.65
CA ASP A 193 16.53 2.02 -8.23
C ASP A 193 16.55 3.25 -7.30
N VAL A 194 17.00 4.41 -7.79
CA VAL A 194 16.96 5.68 -7.06
C VAL A 194 16.42 6.76 -7.99
N THR A 195 15.37 7.44 -7.56
CA THR A 195 14.77 8.56 -8.31
C THR A 195 14.59 9.79 -7.43
N GLY A 196 14.62 10.96 -8.04
CA GLY A 196 14.28 12.25 -7.44
C GLY A 196 12.99 12.79 -8.04
N TRP A 197 12.18 13.44 -7.19
CA TRP A 197 10.90 14.02 -7.55
C TRP A 197 10.72 15.37 -6.87
N ASN A 198 10.28 16.37 -7.62
CA ASN A 198 9.96 17.71 -7.11
C ASN A 198 8.46 17.79 -6.84
N PHE A 199 8.08 18.11 -5.61
CA PHE A 199 6.73 18.47 -5.20
C PHE A 199 6.58 19.98 -5.28
N ILE A 200 5.72 20.44 -6.17
CA ILE A 200 5.61 21.84 -6.60
C ILE A 200 4.22 22.36 -6.25
N GLU A 201 4.16 23.59 -5.72
CA GLU A 201 2.94 24.39 -5.59
C GLU A 201 3.00 25.50 -6.64
N ASP A 202 1.97 25.58 -7.48
CA ASP A 202 1.84 26.63 -8.48
C ASP A 202 1.37 27.92 -7.81
N ASP A 203 2.20 28.96 -7.83
CA ASP A 203 1.93 30.23 -7.14
C ASP A 203 0.70 30.98 -7.69
N ALA A 204 0.31 30.76 -8.94
CA ALA A 204 -0.80 31.47 -9.57
C ALA A 204 -2.16 30.84 -9.26
N THR A 205 -2.21 29.51 -9.19
CA THR A 205 -3.43 28.71 -9.05
C THR A 205 -3.58 28.06 -7.68
N GLY A 206 -2.49 27.91 -6.93
CA GLY A 206 -2.43 27.09 -5.71
C GLY A 206 -2.51 25.58 -5.97
N GLY A 207 -2.39 25.16 -7.23
CA GLY A 207 -2.38 23.75 -7.63
C GLY A 207 -1.10 23.04 -7.23
N PHE A 208 -1.16 21.72 -7.09
CA PHE A 208 -0.01 20.90 -6.70
C PHE A 208 0.32 19.86 -7.77
N SER A 209 1.61 19.61 -7.99
CA SER A 209 2.10 18.54 -8.87
C SER A 209 3.34 17.85 -8.30
N ILE A 210 3.61 16.63 -8.77
CA ILE A 210 4.91 15.98 -8.56
C ILE A 210 5.53 15.67 -9.92
N GLU A 211 6.76 16.11 -10.12
CA GLU A 211 7.49 15.97 -11.38
C GLU A 211 8.82 15.26 -11.15
N LYS A 212 9.27 14.45 -12.11
CA LYS A 212 10.57 13.77 -12.00
C LYS A 212 11.67 14.82 -12.00
N THR A 213 12.56 14.78 -11.02
CA THR A 213 13.74 15.65 -11.02
C THR A 213 14.65 15.22 -12.17
N HIS A 214 14.72 16.05 -13.20
CA HIS A 214 15.80 15.99 -14.17
C HIS A 214 17.02 16.65 -13.50
N LEU A 215 17.86 15.86 -12.85
CA LEU A 215 19.22 16.32 -12.60
C LEU A 215 19.92 16.34 -13.97
N VAL A 216 20.35 17.53 -14.39
CA VAL A 216 21.44 17.73 -15.35
C VAL A 216 22.73 17.24 -14.70
#